data_AF-A0A1I6JMU2-F1
#
_entry.id   AF-A0A1I6JMU2-F1
#
_cell.length_a   1.000
_cell.length_b   1.000
_cell.length_c   1.000
_cell.angle_alpha   90.00
_cell.angle_beta   90.00
_cell.angle_gamma   90.00
#
_symmetry.space_group_name_H-M   'P 1'
#
loop_
_entity.id
_entity.type
_entity.pdbx_description
1 polymer ?
#
loop_
_entity_poly.entity_id
_entity_poly.type
_entity_poly.pdbx_seq_one_letter_code
_entity_poly.pdbx_strand_id
1 'polypeptide(L)'
;MNARPVAGAALVVLLLLSSNLEAEPMNAPMPSVCVDAMRALVEGRLDAWPGLPRGCGRQAAEAAFGPGEGGPDGVAPLEGTATAFRRYGPSPRVPHAVQVWLRDEAILAIEVAGLVPAGPLDELLGPAEAIERSGLGSVHSQRIHASRGLVLHVQNITGAIVRAYGFPSCTLAQFNELPWGRLQVERRPVR
;
A
#
# COMPACT_ATOMS: atom_id res chain seq x y z
N MET A 1 59.45 -61.52 5.49
CA MET A 1 58.17 -62.01 6.06
C MET A 1 57.74 -61.04 7.16
N ASN A 2 56.43 -60.79 7.24
CA ASN A 2 55.68 -60.00 8.25
C ASN A 2 55.74 -58.47 8.05
N ALA A 3 54.72 -57.79 7.50
CA ALA A 3 53.33 -57.57 7.95
C ALA A 3 53.21 -56.67 9.20
N ARG A 4 52.86 -55.39 9.02
CA ARG A 4 51.53 -54.81 9.33
C ARG A 4 51.46 -53.26 9.14
N PRO A 5 50.26 -52.70 8.93
CA PRO A 5 49.99 -51.30 8.55
C PRO A 5 49.26 -50.48 9.65
N VAL A 6 48.65 -49.34 9.26
CA VAL A 6 47.65 -48.46 9.95
C VAL A 6 48.28 -47.36 10.84
N ALA A 7 47.90 -46.08 10.88
CA ALA A 7 46.75 -45.24 10.49
C ALA A 7 47.29 -43.89 9.95
N GLY A 8 46.61 -42.98 9.26
CA GLY A 8 45.19 -42.65 9.20
C GLY A 8 45.13 -41.13 8.94
N ALA A 9 44.89 -40.72 7.71
CA ALA A 9 44.63 -39.32 7.36
C ALA A 9 43.20 -39.23 6.85
N ALA A 10 42.29 -38.92 7.77
CA ALA A 10 40.91 -38.61 7.45
C ALA A 10 40.88 -37.24 6.75
N LEU A 11 40.73 -37.26 5.43
CA LEU A 11 40.46 -36.06 4.64
C LEU A 11 38.97 -35.73 4.82
N VAL A 12 38.71 -34.74 5.68
CA VAL A 12 37.39 -34.14 5.86
C VAL A 12 37.06 -33.34 4.59
N VAL A 13 36.19 -33.90 3.75
CA VAL A 13 35.62 -33.21 2.59
C VAL A 13 34.65 -32.15 3.11
N LEU A 14 35.08 -30.89 3.06
CA LEU A 14 34.30 -29.74 3.49
C LEU A 14 33.20 -29.44 2.47
N LEU A 15 31.96 -29.67 2.91
CA LEU A 15 30.66 -29.15 2.44
C LEU A 15 30.72 -27.99 1.42
N LEU A 16 30.43 -28.29 0.16
CA LEU A 16 29.78 -27.35 -0.76
C LEU A 16 28.27 -27.61 -0.69
N LEU A 17 27.64 -27.12 0.38
CA LEU A 17 26.20 -26.87 0.34
C LEU A 17 26.01 -25.61 -0.50
N SER A 18 25.74 -25.84 -1.79
CA SER A 18 25.10 -24.87 -2.67
C SER A 18 23.74 -24.53 -2.06
N SER A 19 23.72 -23.59 -1.12
CA SER A 19 22.51 -22.86 -0.76
C SER A 19 22.15 -21.99 -1.96
N ASN A 20 21.54 -22.61 -2.96
CA ASN A 20 20.58 -21.92 -3.81
C ASN A 20 19.48 -21.42 -2.87
N LEU A 21 19.70 -20.25 -2.26
CA LEU A 21 18.61 -19.33 -1.97
C LEU A 21 18.08 -18.90 -3.34
N GLU A 22 17.33 -19.80 -3.99
CA GLU A 22 16.24 -19.38 -4.85
C GLU A 22 15.35 -18.58 -3.93
N ALA A 23 15.54 -17.25 -3.91
CA ALA A 23 14.48 -16.36 -3.54
C ALA A 23 13.31 -16.82 -4.40
N GLU A 24 12.33 -17.51 -3.80
CA GLU A 24 11.10 -17.86 -4.49
C GLU A 24 10.69 -16.58 -5.21
N PRO A 25 10.48 -16.60 -6.54
CA PRO A 25 10.06 -15.41 -7.23
C PRO A 25 8.79 -15.00 -6.52
N MET A 26 8.88 -13.95 -5.71
CA MET A 26 7.74 -13.31 -5.08
C MET A 26 6.80 -13.09 -6.23
N ASN A 27 5.76 -13.92 -6.30
CA ASN A 27 4.90 -14.04 -7.46
C ASN A 27 4.30 -12.65 -7.67
N ALA A 28 4.91 -11.88 -8.56
CA ALA A 28 4.45 -10.55 -8.84
C ALA A 28 3.00 -10.73 -9.30
N PRO A 29 2.03 -10.06 -8.67
CA PRO A 29 0.64 -10.21 -9.03
C PRO A 29 0.53 -9.92 -10.52
N MET A 30 -0.30 -10.71 -11.20
CA MET A 30 -0.59 -10.47 -12.60
C MET A 30 -1.04 -9.01 -12.77
N PRO A 31 -0.57 -8.31 -13.81
CA PRO A 31 -0.91 -6.90 -14.03
C PRO A 31 -2.42 -6.59 -13.94
N SER A 32 -3.28 -7.54 -14.32
CA SER A 32 -4.75 -7.41 -14.21
C SER A 32 -5.24 -7.25 -12.78
N VAL A 33 -4.70 -8.00 -11.80
CA VAL A 33 -5.16 -7.95 -10.40
C VAL A 33 -4.86 -6.58 -9.78
N CYS A 34 -3.69 -6.01 -10.11
CA CYS A 34 -3.33 -4.66 -9.70
C CYS A 34 -4.29 -3.62 -10.29
N VAL A 35 -4.55 -3.71 -11.60
CA VAL A 35 -5.43 -2.78 -12.31
C VAL A 35 -6.86 -2.86 -11.75
N ASP A 36 -7.38 -4.06 -11.53
CA ASP A 36 -8.75 -4.27 -11.04
C ASP A 36 -8.92 -3.74 -9.61
N ALA A 37 -7.96 -4.00 -8.73
CA ALA A 37 -7.97 -3.43 -7.38
C ALA A 37 -7.97 -1.89 -7.45
N MET A 38 -7.03 -1.29 -8.19
CA MET A 38 -6.93 0.16 -8.33
C MET A 38 -8.20 0.79 -8.90
N ARG A 39 -8.82 0.17 -9.91
CA ARG A 39 -10.13 0.59 -10.44
C ARG A 39 -11.22 0.53 -9.40
N ALA A 40 -11.32 -0.56 -8.62
CA ALA A 40 -12.31 -0.68 -7.56
C ALA A 40 -12.23 0.49 -6.55
N LEU A 41 -11.01 0.91 -6.18
CA LEU A 41 -10.81 2.07 -5.30
C LEU A 41 -11.33 3.36 -5.92
N VAL A 42 -10.94 3.69 -7.15
CA VAL A 42 -11.31 4.97 -7.79
C VAL A 42 -12.72 5.00 -8.37
N GLU A 43 -13.39 3.85 -8.45
CA GLU A 43 -14.81 3.71 -8.75
C GLU A 43 -15.68 3.70 -7.48
N GLY A 44 -15.06 3.80 -6.30
CA GLY A 44 -15.77 3.77 -5.01
C GLY A 44 -16.39 2.41 -4.68
N ARG A 45 -16.03 1.33 -5.39
CA ARG A 45 -16.43 -0.05 -5.12
C ARG A 45 -15.62 -0.63 -3.98
N LEU A 46 -15.80 -0.04 -2.80
CA LEU A 46 -15.00 -0.36 -1.62
C LEU A 46 -15.25 -1.77 -1.09
N ASP A 47 -16.38 -2.38 -1.41
CA ASP A 47 -16.69 -3.80 -1.20
C ASP A 47 -15.84 -4.74 -2.07
N ALA A 48 -15.44 -4.30 -3.26
CA ALA A 48 -14.57 -5.04 -4.18
C ALA A 48 -13.08 -4.74 -3.98
N TRP A 49 -12.70 -3.79 -3.12
CA TRP A 49 -11.30 -3.46 -2.82
C TRP A 49 -10.65 -4.53 -1.93
N PRO A 50 -9.66 -5.31 -2.41
CA PRO A 50 -9.02 -6.36 -1.62
C PRO A 50 -7.79 -5.87 -0.83
N GLY A 51 -7.49 -4.57 -0.88
CA GLY A 51 -6.16 -4.04 -0.61
C GLY A 51 -5.33 -3.93 -1.89
N LEU A 52 -4.21 -3.22 -1.82
CA LEU A 52 -3.27 -3.11 -2.92
C LEU A 52 -2.42 -4.40 -3.00
N PRO A 53 -2.49 -5.17 -4.09
CA PRO A 53 -1.61 -6.33 -4.25
C PRO A 53 -0.13 -5.90 -4.18
N ARG A 54 0.72 -6.69 -3.52
CA ARG A 54 2.15 -6.39 -3.42
C ARG A 54 2.79 -6.48 -4.80
N GLY A 55 3.66 -5.56 -5.19
CA GLY A 55 4.33 -5.62 -6.50
C GLY A 55 3.54 -4.93 -7.63
N CYS A 56 2.41 -4.28 -7.32
CA CYS A 56 1.85 -3.30 -8.24
C CYS A 56 2.82 -2.13 -8.43
N GLY A 57 3.04 -1.74 -9.67
CA GLY A 57 3.94 -0.64 -10.03
C GLY A 57 3.26 0.42 -10.90
N ARG A 58 4.03 1.45 -11.29
CA ARG A 58 3.54 2.57 -12.10
C ARG A 58 2.76 2.13 -13.33
N GLN A 59 3.25 1.13 -14.08
CA GLN A 59 2.57 0.64 -15.28
C GLN A 59 1.12 0.19 -15.00
N ALA A 60 0.88 -0.45 -13.85
CA ALA A 60 -0.47 -0.85 -13.47
C ALA A 60 -1.33 0.37 -13.07
N ALA A 61 -0.74 1.39 -12.45
CA ALA A 61 -1.44 2.65 -12.16
C ALA A 61 -1.83 3.39 -13.45
N GLU A 62 -0.94 3.49 -14.43
CA GLU A 62 -1.25 4.08 -15.74
C GLU A 62 -2.38 3.30 -16.47
N ALA A 63 -2.37 1.97 -16.38
CA ALA A 63 -3.42 1.14 -16.96
C ALA A 63 -4.78 1.26 -16.21
N ALA A 64 -4.75 1.57 -14.91
CA ALA A 64 -5.94 1.74 -14.09
C ALA A 64 -6.54 3.14 -14.22
N PHE A 65 -5.71 4.18 -14.17
CA PHE A 65 -6.11 5.58 -14.02
C PHE A 65 -5.96 6.40 -15.31
N GLY A 66 -5.33 5.84 -16.33
CA GLY A 66 -4.91 6.58 -17.53
C GLY A 66 -3.58 7.31 -17.30
N PRO A 67 -3.18 8.19 -18.24
CA PRO A 67 -1.91 8.89 -18.16
C PRO A 67 -1.81 9.77 -16.91
N GLY A 68 -0.70 9.65 -16.18
CA GLY A 68 -0.35 10.59 -15.11
C GLY A 68 -0.11 12.02 -15.62
N GLU A 69 -0.07 12.99 -14.69
CA GLU A 69 0.36 14.37 -14.99
C GLU A 69 1.73 14.35 -15.68
N GLY A 70 1.95 15.23 -16.66
CA GLY A 70 3.24 15.33 -17.36
C GLY A 70 4.37 15.84 -16.47
N GLY A 71 5.62 15.52 -16.84
CA GLY A 71 6.82 16.00 -16.13
C GLY A 71 7.42 14.98 -15.14
N PRO A 72 8.38 15.40 -14.30
CA PRO A 72 8.97 14.53 -13.28
C PRO A 72 7.97 14.21 -12.16
N ASP A 73 8.23 13.16 -11.39
CA ASP A 73 7.46 12.88 -10.17
C ASP A 73 7.61 14.02 -9.17
N GLY A 74 6.54 14.27 -8.42
CA GLY A 74 6.63 15.09 -7.22
C GLY A 74 7.36 14.34 -6.12
N VAL A 75 7.92 15.07 -5.15
CA VAL A 75 8.54 14.47 -3.96
C VAL A 75 7.99 15.15 -2.72
N ALA A 76 7.49 14.34 -1.78
CA ALA A 76 7.00 14.82 -0.50
C ALA A 76 7.30 13.78 0.59
N PRO A 77 7.30 14.18 1.87
CA PRO A 77 7.41 13.24 2.97
C PRO A 77 6.24 12.24 2.97
N LEU A 78 6.57 10.96 2.91
CA LEU A 78 5.74 9.82 3.32
C LEU A 78 6.62 8.97 4.23
N GLU A 79 6.11 8.49 5.37
CA GLU A 79 6.92 7.72 6.33
C GLU A 79 8.12 8.51 6.90
N GLY A 80 8.03 9.85 6.96
CA GLY A 80 9.18 10.70 7.32
C GLY A 80 10.31 10.71 6.28
N THR A 81 10.10 10.08 5.13
CA THR A 81 11.09 9.95 4.05
C THR A 81 10.60 10.71 2.82
N ALA A 82 11.52 11.43 2.16
CA ALA A 82 11.25 12.04 0.86
C ALA A 82 10.89 10.94 -0.15
N THR A 83 9.62 10.86 -0.52
CA THR A 83 9.07 9.78 -1.33
C THR A 83 8.46 10.36 -2.59
N ALA A 84 8.75 9.72 -3.72
CA ALA A 84 8.23 10.12 -5.02
C ALA A 84 6.73 9.86 -5.09
N PHE A 85 6.00 10.72 -5.79
CA PHE A 85 4.60 10.50 -6.10
C PHE A 85 4.25 10.97 -7.51
N ARG A 86 3.32 10.26 -8.13
CA ARG A 86 2.68 10.66 -9.39
C ARG A 86 1.22 10.98 -9.13
N ARG A 87 0.70 11.98 -9.84
CA ARG A 87 -0.72 12.33 -9.83
C ARG A 87 -1.39 11.87 -11.10
N TYR A 88 -2.62 11.40 -10.95
CA TYR A 88 -3.50 10.97 -12.02
C TYR A 88 -4.78 11.80 -11.98
N GLY A 89 -5.37 11.99 -13.16
CA GLY A 89 -6.56 12.84 -13.31
C GLY A 89 -7.77 12.38 -12.49
N PRO A 90 -8.77 13.26 -12.34
CA PRO A 90 -10.00 12.93 -11.63
C PRO A 90 -10.84 11.88 -12.36
N SER A 91 -11.72 11.22 -11.61
CA SER A 91 -12.73 10.29 -12.09
C SER A 91 -14.11 10.67 -11.53
N PRO A 92 -15.23 10.10 -12.03
CA PRO A 92 -16.57 10.43 -11.52
C PRO A 92 -16.76 10.23 -10.01
N ARG A 93 -16.01 9.31 -9.40
CA ARG A 93 -16.06 9.01 -7.95
C ARG A 93 -14.85 9.57 -7.20
N VAL A 94 -13.88 10.14 -7.91
CA VAL A 94 -12.73 10.83 -7.35
C VAL A 94 -12.64 12.21 -8.02
N PRO A 95 -13.32 13.24 -7.48
CA PRO A 95 -13.40 14.55 -8.11
C PRO A 95 -12.07 15.32 -8.10
N HIS A 96 -11.08 14.83 -7.37
CA HIS A 96 -9.73 15.38 -7.28
C HIS A 96 -8.70 14.42 -7.90
N ALA A 97 -7.42 14.79 -7.90
CA ALA A 97 -6.38 13.90 -8.40
C ALA A 97 -6.20 12.67 -7.49
N VAL A 98 -5.86 11.53 -8.09
CA VAL A 98 -5.35 10.35 -7.37
C VAL A 98 -3.84 10.50 -7.27
N GLN A 99 -3.29 10.35 -6.06
CA GLN A 99 -1.85 10.44 -5.84
C GLN A 99 -1.29 9.05 -5.49
N VAL A 100 -0.38 8.56 -6.32
CA VAL A 100 0.27 7.25 -6.15
C VAL A 100 1.68 7.47 -5.66
N TRP A 101 2.00 6.93 -4.49
CA TRP A 101 3.31 7.01 -3.86
C TRP A 101 4.18 5.84 -4.29
N LEU A 102 5.41 6.12 -4.69
CA LEU A 102 6.29 5.17 -5.38
C LEU A 102 7.65 5.08 -4.69
N ARG A 103 8.23 3.87 -4.68
CA ARG A 103 9.63 3.61 -4.38
C ARG A 103 10.14 2.56 -5.37
N ASP A 104 11.16 2.93 -6.13
CA ASP A 104 11.73 2.07 -7.19
C ASP A 104 10.64 1.50 -8.13
N GLU A 105 9.72 2.36 -8.57
CA GLU A 105 8.54 2.04 -9.40
C GLU A 105 7.44 1.19 -8.74
N ALA A 106 7.65 0.67 -7.53
CA ALA A 106 6.63 -0.04 -6.76
C ALA A 106 5.71 0.92 -6.02
N ILE A 107 4.40 0.66 -6.06
CA ILE A 107 3.39 1.45 -5.35
C ILE A 107 3.43 1.09 -3.86
N LEU A 108 3.65 2.10 -3.03
CA LEU A 108 3.57 2.01 -1.57
C LEU A 108 2.14 2.26 -1.07
N ALA A 109 1.52 3.31 -1.58
CA ALA A 109 0.19 3.74 -1.18
C ALA A 109 -0.48 4.56 -2.29
N ILE A 110 -1.81 4.61 -2.24
CA ILE A 110 -2.65 5.41 -3.10
C ILE A 110 -3.46 6.35 -2.22
N GLU A 111 -3.28 7.65 -2.38
CA GLU A 111 -4.08 8.67 -1.73
C GLU A 111 -5.16 9.18 -2.69
N VAL A 112 -6.39 9.22 -2.19
CA VAL A 112 -7.56 9.67 -2.93
C VAL A 112 -8.26 10.76 -2.12
N ALA A 113 -8.31 11.98 -2.65
CA ALA A 113 -9.03 13.08 -2.01
C ALA A 113 -10.50 13.11 -2.46
N GLY A 114 -11.43 13.23 -1.50
CA GLY A 114 -12.86 13.38 -1.78
C GLY A 114 -13.53 12.15 -2.42
N LEU A 115 -13.07 10.94 -2.10
CA LEU A 115 -13.66 9.70 -2.64
C LEU A 115 -15.16 9.63 -2.36
N VAL A 116 -15.97 9.43 -3.40
CA VAL A 116 -17.40 9.17 -3.29
C VAL A 116 -17.62 7.66 -3.36
N PRO A 117 -18.07 6.99 -2.28
CA PRO A 117 -18.33 5.56 -2.32
C PRO A 117 -19.52 5.23 -3.24
N ALA A 118 -19.54 4.01 -3.78
CA ALA A 118 -20.62 3.54 -4.65
C ALA A 118 -21.96 3.31 -3.90
N GLY A 119 -21.91 3.27 -2.57
CA GLY A 119 -23.03 3.08 -1.66
C GLY A 119 -22.66 3.52 -0.22
N PRO A 120 -23.52 3.27 0.77
CA PRO A 120 -23.23 3.58 2.17
C PRO A 120 -21.98 2.85 2.69
N LEU A 121 -21.11 3.54 3.43
CA LEU A 121 -19.83 2.97 3.86
C LEU A 121 -19.98 1.71 4.71
N ASP A 122 -20.94 1.71 5.65
CA ASP A 122 -21.13 0.58 6.55
C ASP A 122 -21.66 -0.66 5.81
N GLU A 123 -22.33 -0.50 4.66
CA GLU A 123 -22.74 -1.62 3.79
C GLU A 123 -21.57 -2.17 2.97
N LEU A 124 -20.67 -1.29 2.48
CA LEU A 124 -19.53 -1.69 1.65
C LEU A 124 -18.37 -2.30 2.45
N LEU A 125 -18.14 -1.79 3.66
CA LEU A 125 -16.94 -2.09 4.44
C LEU A 125 -17.24 -2.79 5.77
N GLY A 126 -18.48 -2.74 6.25
CA GLY A 126 -18.79 -3.14 7.63
C GLY A 126 -18.14 -2.23 8.66
N PRO A 127 -18.07 -2.66 9.94
CA PRO A 127 -17.42 -1.88 10.98
C PRO A 127 -15.90 -1.76 10.73
N ALA A 128 -15.34 -0.62 11.11
CA ALA A 128 -13.90 -0.43 11.12
C ALA A 128 -13.23 -1.27 12.21
N GLU A 129 -12.00 -1.71 11.95
CA GLU A 129 -11.17 -2.42 12.93
C GLU A 129 -10.72 -1.48 14.06
N ALA A 130 -10.53 -0.20 13.73
CA ALA A 130 -10.27 0.87 14.69
C ALA A 130 -10.82 2.21 14.18
N ILE A 131 -11.16 3.09 15.13
CA ILE A 131 -11.56 4.47 14.87
C ILE A 131 -10.71 5.41 15.72
N GLU A 132 -10.03 6.36 15.08
CA GLU A 132 -9.09 7.29 15.71
C GLU A 132 -9.37 8.76 15.33
N ARG A 133 -8.60 9.67 15.92
CA ARG A 133 -8.62 11.10 15.53
C ARG A 133 -7.86 11.29 14.22
N SER A 134 -8.52 11.91 13.25
CA SER A 134 -8.03 12.08 11.87
C SER A 134 -6.79 12.97 11.68
N GLY A 135 -6.43 13.82 12.65
CA GLY A 135 -5.44 14.89 12.46
C GLY A 135 -5.93 16.07 11.62
N LEU A 136 -6.98 15.87 10.79
CA LEU A 136 -7.66 16.90 9.97
C LEU A 136 -8.62 17.82 10.75
N GLY A 137 -8.52 17.85 12.09
CA GLY A 137 -9.40 18.61 12.97
C GLY A 137 -10.47 17.76 13.67
N SER A 138 -11.17 18.37 14.63
CA SER A 138 -12.08 17.68 15.56
C SER A 138 -13.34 17.12 14.93
N VAL A 139 -13.71 17.59 13.73
CA VAL A 139 -14.91 17.14 13.00
C VAL A 139 -14.64 15.94 12.11
N HIS A 140 -13.42 15.37 12.14
CA HIS A 140 -13.04 14.22 11.33
C HIS A 140 -12.57 13.06 12.21
N SER A 141 -12.95 11.84 11.82
CA SER A 141 -12.43 10.58 12.35
C SER A 141 -11.60 9.87 11.29
N GLN A 142 -10.69 9.02 11.74
CA GLN A 142 -9.98 8.06 10.90
C GLN A 142 -10.58 6.69 11.15
N ARG A 143 -11.13 6.05 10.12
CA ARG A 143 -11.62 4.67 10.16
C ARG A 143 -10.58 3.77 9.51
N ILE A 144 -10.13 2.76 10.24
CA ILE A 144 -9.05 1.86 9.82
C ILE A 144 -9.66 0.50 9.49
N HIS A 145 -9.43 0.05 8.25
CA HIS A 145 -9.78 -1.30 7.76
C HIS A 145 -8.48 -1.95 7.26
N ALA A 146 -7.54 -2.23 8.18
CA ALA A 146 -6.18 -2.65 7.84
C ALA A 146 -6.16 -3.99 7.08
N SER A 147 -7.05 -4.93 7.42
CA SER A 147 -7.21 -6.20 6.72
C SER A 147 -7.61 -6.03 5.25
N ARG A 148 -8.18 -4.88 4.90
CA ARG A 148 -8.51 -4.48 3.52
C ARG A 148 -7.52 -3.49 2.93
N GLY A 149 -6.45 -3.15 3.65
CA GLY A 149 -5.48 -2.18 3.20
C GLY A 149 -6.09 -0.80 2.95
N LEU A 150 -6.98 -0.33 3.84
CA LEU A 150 -7.72 0.90 3.65
C LEU A 150 -7.79 1.73 4.94
N VAL A 151 -7.56 3.03 4.80
CA VAL A 151 -7.78 4.04 5.85
C VAL A 151 -8.62 5.16 5.28
N LEU A 152 -9.68 5.55 5.99
CA LEU A 152 -10.60 6.60 5.58
C LEU A 152 -10.61 7.73 6.59
N HIS A 153 -10.41 8.96 6.14
CA HIS A 153 -10.69 10.16 6.91
C HIS A 153 -12.10 10.61 6.58
N VAL A 154 -12.98 10.54 7.57
CA VAL A 154 -14.43 10.73 7.41
C VAL A 154 -14.87 11.94 8.22
N GLN A 155 -15.66 12.83 7.62
CA GLN A 155 -16.31 13.92 8.34
C GLN A 155 -17.46 13.37 9.19
N ASN A 156 -17.41 13.60 10.51
CA ASN A 156 -18.28 12.95 11.49
C ASN A 156 -19.77 13.28 11.32
N ILE A 157 -20.09 14.47 10.77
CA ILE A 157 -21.48 14.93 10.62
C ILE A 157 -22.12 14.36 9.36
N THR A 158 -21.40 14.39 8.24
CA THR A 158 -21.96 14.04 6.92
C THR A 158 -21.64 12.62 6.49
N GLY A 159 -20.67 11.97 7.13
CA GLY A 159 -20.13 10.68 6.68
C GLY A 159 -19.28 10.78 5.40
N ALA A 160 -19.00 11.99 4.89
CA ALA A 160 -18.22 12.17 3.68
C ALA A 160 -16.75 11.74 3.89
N ILE A 161 -16.20 10.97 2.94
CA ILE A 161 -14.76 10.68 2.91
C ILE A 161 -14.05 11.90 2.35
N VAL A 162 -13.28 12.59 3.21
CA VAL A 162 -12.44 13.72 2.76
C VAL A 162 -11.12 13.22 2.19
N ARG A 163 -10.65 12.05 2.65
CA ARG A 163 -9.44 11.41 2.16
C ARG A 163 -9.47 9.90 2.39
N ALA A 164 -9.03 9.12 1.41
CA ALA A 164 -8.82 7.68 1.53
C ALA A 164 -7.37 7.33 1.19
N TYR A 165 -6.85 6.33 1.88
CA TYR A 165 -5.54 5.74 1.62
C TYR A 165 -5.69 4.25 1.36
N GLY A 166 -5.31 3.80 0.18
CA GLY A 166 -5.22 2.39 -0.21
C GLY A 166 -3.78 1.90 -0.16
N PHE A 167 -3.56 0.71 0.39
CA PHE A 167 -2.23 0.12 0.60
C PHE A 167 -2.33 -1.41 0.70
N PRO A 168 -1.22 -2.16 0.81
CA PRO A 168 -1.29 -3.60 0.95
C PRO A 168 -1.99 -4.03 2.24
N SER A 169 -2.90 -5.00 2.16
CA SER A 169 -3.59 -5.52 3.35
C SER A 169 -2.59 -6.03 4.40
N CYS A 170 -2.93 -5.78 5.66
CA CYS A 170 -2.12 -6.17 6.81
C CYS A 170 -3.03 -6.35 8.04
N THR A 171 -2.47 -6.83 9.15
CA THR A 171 -3.22 -6.83 10.42
C THR A 171 -3.24 -5.43 11.03
N LEU A 172 -4.21 -5.16 11.91
CA LEU A 172 -4.21 -3.91 12.67
C LEU A 172 -2.91 -3.70 13.48
N ALA A 173 -2.31 -4.78 14.01
CA ALA A 173 -1.02 -4.71 14.70
C ALA A 173 0.11 -4.25 13.75
N GLN A 174 0.21 -4.86 12.58
CA GLN A 174 1.16 -4.45 11.55
C GLN A 174 0.92 -3.00 11.11
N PHE A 175 -0.33 -2.61 10.91
CA PHE A 175 -0.70 -1.23 10.57
C PHE A 175 -0.19 -0.22 11.60
N ASN A 176 -0.28 -0.54 12.90
CA ASN A 176 0.20 0.34 13.97
C ASN A 176 1.72 0.45 14.03
N GLU A 177 2.45 -0.50 13.45
CA GLU A 177 3.90 -0.47 13.29
C GLU A 177 4.32 0.30 12.03
N LEU A 178 3.39 0.54 11.10
CA LEU A 178 3.70 1.32 9.91
C LEU A 178 4.05 2.74 10.33
N PRO A 179 5.10 3.34 9.75
CA PRO A 179 5.49 4.73 10.04
C PRO A 179 4.41 5.76 9.64
N TRP A 180 3.36 5.30 8.96
CA TRP A 180 2.17 6.06 8.57
C TRP A 180 0.88 5.49 9.18
N GLY A 181 0.93 4.52 10.11
CA GLY A 181 -0.23 4.06 10.89
C GLY A 181 -0.95 5.20 11.63
N ARG A 182 -0.25 6.33 11.78
CA ARG A 182 -0.81 7.64 12.14
C ARG A 182 -0.59 8.63 11.00
N LEU A 183 -1.31 8.48 9.88
CA LEU A 183 -1.50 9.51 8.86
C LEU A 183 -2.22 10.73 9.45
N GLN A 184 -1.71 11.29 10.54
CA GLN A 184 -1.96 12.66 10.87
C GLN A 184 -1.31 13.42 9.74
N VAL A 185 -2.12 14.02 8.87
CA VAL A 185 -1.65 15.02 7.93
C VAL A 185 -0.87 16.02 8.77
N GLU A 186 0.45 15.97 8.70
CA GLU A 186 1.30 16.96 9.35
C GLU A 186 0.75 18.30 8.88
N ARG A 187 0.23 19.07 9.85
CA ARG A 187 -0.21 20.42 9.58
C ARG A 187 1.02 21.13 9.02
N ARG A 188 1.07 21.34 7.71
CA ARG A 188 1.95 22.39 7.19
C ARG A 188 1.50 23.66 7.90
N PRO A 189 2.36 24.34 8.67
CA PRO A 189 2.05 25.71 9.05
C PRO A 189 1.86 26.47 7.74
N VAL A 190 0.65 26.98 7.53
CA VAL A 190 0.41 27.98 6.49
C VAL A 190 1.28 29.16 6.90
N ARG A 191 2.33 29.42 6.10
CA ARG A 191 3.10 30.66 6.22
C ARG A 191 2.36 31.77 5.51
#